data_AF-A0A507DBF8-F1
#
_entry.id   AF-A0A507DBF8-F1
#
_cell.length_a   1.000
_cell.length_b   1.000
_cell.length_c   1.000
_cell.angle_alpha   90.00
_cell.angle_beta   90.00
_cell.angle_gamma   90.00
#
_symmetry.space_group_name_H-M   'P 1'
#
loop_
_entity.id
_entity.type
_entity.pdbx_description
1 polymer ?
#
loop_
_entity_poly.entity_id
_entity_poly.type
_entity_poly.pdbx_seq_one_letter_code
_entity_poly.pdbx_strand_id
1 'polypeptide(L)'
;MDESPIRIATALPNKKFGGEVTEYDVWRREIINKAAVNGLTAVIKGIKPANWTELKWLEANNQYLGFIRLSLTHEVESQIAETQELVKPVLDYIDGTYNKVSKAKKSVLLKELLNIRQGSVAIGMGDFSSNKSRHACLPGGTLEHDERPTYLKPPVAIDHLDLFGSVVE
;
A
#
# COMPACT_ATOMS: atom_id res chain seq x y z
N MET A 1 -26.69 28.50 -3.12
CA MET A 1 -25.54 27.59 -3.08
C MET A 1 -24.30 28.42 -2.80
N ASP A 2 -23.39 27.96 -1.95
CA ASP A 2 -22.16 28.70 -1.64
C ASP A 2 -21.20 28.63 -2.84
N GLU A 3 -21.17 29.72 -3.61
CA GLU A 3 -20.33 29.93 -4.82
C GLU A 3 -18.96 30.53 -4.48
N SER A 4 -18.54 30.51 -3.21
CA SER A 4 -17.26 31.06 -2.81
C SER A 4 -16.12 30.45 -3.64
N PRO A 5 -15.32 31.28 -4.35
CA PRO A 5 -14.21 30.78 -5.15
C PRO A 5 -13.23 30.03 -4.25
N ILE A 6 -12.80 28.85 -4.71
CA ILE A 6 -11.67 28.17 -4.07
C ILE A 6 -10.46 29.06 -4.30
N ARG A 7 -9.75 29.39 -3.21
CA ARG A 7 -8.49 30.13 -3.25
C ARG A 7 -7.49 29.36 -2.42
N ILE A 8 -6.43 28.87 -3.06
CA ILE A 8 -5.30 28.28 -2.35
C ILE A 8 -4.53 29.45 -1.72
N ALA A 9 -4.82 29.76 -0.46
CA ALA A 9 -4.33 30.95 0.22
C ALA A 9 -2.91 30.78 0.80
N THR A 10 -2.05 30.00 0.16
CA THR A 10 -0.79 29.57 0.77
C THR A 10 0.40 29.59 -0.17
N ALA A 11 1.55 30.04 0.38
CA ALA A 11 2.85 30.04 -0.30
C ALA A 11 3.25 28.63 -0.77
N LEU A 12 3.97 28.62 -1.90
CA LEU A 12 4.61 27.44 -2.50
C LEU A 12 5.55 26.75 -1.50
N PRO A 13 5.83 25.45 -1.67
CA PRO A 13 6.88 24.77 -0.91
C PRO A 13 8.20 25.53 -0.94
N ASN A 14 8.89 25.57 0.21
CA ASN A 14 10.16 26.30 0.35
C ASN A 14 11.26 25.76 -0.60
N LYS A 15 11.13 24.49 -1.00
CA LYS A 15 12.00 23.83 -1.96
C LYS A 15 11.15 23.07 -2.98
N LYS A 16 11.48 23.20 -4.27
CA LYS A 16 10.87 22.41 -5.34
C LYS A 16 11.35 20.95 -5.27
N PHE A 17 10.45 20.01 -5.50
CA PHE A 17 10.78 18.59 -5.54
C PHE A 17 11.56 18.24 -6.80
N GLY A 18 12.79 17.76 -6.62
CA GLY A 18 13.73 17.45 -7.71
C GLY A 18 13.77 15.98 -8.13
N GLY A 19 12.93 15.11 -7.58
CA GLY A 19 12.92 13.68 -7.90
C GLY A 19 13.77 12.79 -6.98
N GLU A 20 14.39 13.38 -5.95
CA GLU A 20 15.16 12.61 -4.95
C GLU A 20 14.24 11.85 -3.99
N VAL A 21 14.50 10.55 -3.81
CA VAL A 21 13.65 9.66 -2.98
C VAL A 21 13.60 10.11 -1.52
N THR A 22 14.69 10.69 -1.00
CA THR A 22 14.77 11.21 0.37
C THR A 22 13.93 12.48 0.57
N GLU A 23 13.68 13.23 -0.50
CA GLU A 23 12.88 14.46 -0.49
C GLU A 23 11.40 14.20 -0.73
N TYR A 24 11.10 13.10 -1.43
CA TYR A 24 9.73 12.72 -1.79
C TYR A 24 8.79 12.63 -0.58
N ASP A 25 9.22 11.99 0.52
CA ASP A 25 8.40 11.83 1.72
C ASP A 25 8.06 13.18 2.39
N VAL A 26 8.99 14.14 2.31
CA VAL A 26 8.80 15.51 2.83
C VAL A 26 7.84 16.27 1.94
N TRP A 27 8.14 16.33 0.64
CA TRP A 27 7.31 17.01 -0.35
C TRP A 27 5.87 16.46 -0.36
N ARG A 28 5.69 15.13 -0.37
CA ARG A 28 4.36 14.51 -0.39
C ARG A 28 3.54 14.87 0.85
N ARG A 29 4.19 14.97 2.01
CA ARG A 29 3.54 15.40 3.25
C ARG A 29 3.11 16.86 3.18
N GLU A 30 3.94 17.73 2.61
CA GLU A 30 3.58 19.13 2.38
C GLU A 30 2.36 19.24 1.45
N ILE A 31 2.33 18.49 0.35
CA ILE A 31 1.17 18.43 -0.56
C ILE A 31 -0.09 17.94 0.17
N ILE A 32 -0.01 16.94 1.03
CA ILE A 32 -1.19 16.46 1.78
C ILE A 32 -1.66 17.51 2.80
N ASN A 33 -0.74 18.10 3.55
CA ASN A 33 -1.05 19.09 4.58
C ASN A 33 -1.66 20.37 3.97
N LYS A 34 -1.14 20.83 2.83
CA LYS A 34 -1.67 21.99 2.12
C LYS A 34 -3.10 21.74 1.62
N ALA A 35 -3.39 20.55 1.10
CA ALA A 35 -4.75 20.19 0.73
C ALA A 35 -5.68 20.16 1.94
N ALA A 36 -5.20 19.64 3.08
CA ALA A 36 -5.99 19.61 4.32
C ALA A 36 -6.35 21.01 4.82
N VAL A 37 -5.37 21.93 4.88
CA VAL A 37 -5.57 23.31 5.32
C VAL A 37 -6.55 24.06 4.42
N ASN A 38 -6.56 23.77 3.11
CA ASN A 38 -7.46 24.41 2.15
C ASN A 38 -8.80 23.66 1.95
N GLY A 39 -9.09 22.60 2.71
CA GLY A 39 -10.32 21.81 2.55
C GLY A 39 -10.39 20.99 1.25
N LEU A 40 -9.25 20.73 0.61
CA LEU A 40 -9.12 20.04 -0.69
C LEU A 40 -8.70 18.57 -0.55
N THR A 41 -8.89 17.96 0.62
CA THR A 41 -8.53 16.53 0.82
C THR A 41 -9.25 15.59 -0.14
N ALA A 42 -10.46 15.94 -0.58
CA ALA A 42 -11.22 15.18 -1.57
C ALA A 42 -10.51 15.11 -2.93
N VAL A 43 -9.85 16.19 -3.34
CA VAL A 43 -9.06 16.29 -4.58
C VAL A 43 -7.88 15.33 -4.55
N ILE A 44 -7.16 15.25 -3.42
CA ILE A 44 -6.08 14.28 -3.20
C ILE A 44 -6.59 12.84 -3.28
N LYS A 45 -7.80 12.58 -2.77
CA LYS A 45 -8.42 11.24 -2.80
C LYS A 45 -8.96 10.88 -4.19
N GLY A 46 -9.20 11.86 -5.05
CA GLY A 46 -9.82 11.67 -6.36
C GLY A 46 -11.32 11.33 -6.28
N ILE A 47 -11.97 11.61 -5.14
CA ILE A 47 -13.38 11.30 -4.94
C ILE A 47 -14.14 12.62 -4.80
N LYS A 48 -15.02 12.91 -5.76
CA LYS A 48 -15.85 14.11 -5.73
C LYS A 48 -16.87 14.03 -4.58
N PRO A 49 -16.92 15.02 -3.67
CA PRO A 49 -17.95 15.08 -2.64
C PRO A 49 -19.36 15.27 -3.23
N ALA A 50 -20.36 14.60 -2.66
CA ALA A 50 -21.75 14.69 -3.15
C ALA A 50 -22.33 16.12 -3.09
N ASN A 51 -21.85 16.95 -2.17
CA ASN A 51 -22.26 18.33 -1.99
C ASN A 51 -21.50 19.32 -2.91
N TRP A 52 -20.63 18.85 -3.80
CA TRP A 52 -19.90 19.70 -4.74
C TRP A 52 -20.48 19.59 -6.15
N THR A 53 -20.58 20.74 -6.83
CA THR A 53 -20.90 20.78 -8.25
C THR A 53 -19.72 20.27 -9.08
N GLU A 54 -19.98 19.85 -10.32
CA GLU A 54 -18.91 19.43 -11.24
C GLU A 54 -17.91 20.56 -11.50
N LEU A 55 -18.43 21.78 -11.71
CA LEU A 55 -17.59 22.96 -11.92
C LEU A 55 -16.68 23.24 -10.72
N LYS A 56 -17.23 23.17 -9.48
CA LYS A 56 -16.44 23.35 -8.26
C LYS A 56 -15.37 22.27 -8.10
N TRP A 57 -15.70 21.02 -8.44
CA TRP A 57 -14.76 19.90 -8.40
C TRP A 57 -13.61 20.06 -9.40
N LEU A 58 -13.92 20.45 -10.63
CA LEU A 58 -12.93 20.67 -11.68
C LEU A 58 -12.02 21.85 -11.35
N GLU A 59 -12.60 22.97 -10.90
CA GLU A 59 -11.83 24.14 -10.48
C GLU A 59 -10.88 23.81 -9.32
N ALA A 60 -11.34 23.04 -8.34
CA ALA A 60 -10.51 22.57 -7.24
C ALA A 60 -9.31 21.73 -7.72
N ASN A 61 -9.55 20.82 -8.69
CA ASN A 61 -8.51 20.00 -9.28
C ASN A 61 -7.51 20.87 -10.06
N ASN A 62 -7.99 21.76 -10.92
CA ASN A 62 -7.14 22.62 -11.74
C ASN A 62 -6.24 23.52 -10.89
N GLN A 63 -6.82 24.19 -9.89
CA GLN A 63 -6.04 25.04 -8.99
C GLN A 63 -4.98 24.25 -8.24
N TYR A 64 -5.35 23.08 -7.70
CA TYR A 64 -4.43 22.30 -6.88
C TYR A 64 -3.37 21.58 -7.72
N LEU A 65 -3.72 21.18 -8.94
CA LEU A 65 -2.77 20.67 -9.92
C LEU A 65 -1.74 21.74 -10.31
N GLY A 66 -2.18 22.99 -10.53
CA GLY A 66 -1.29 24.12 -10.75
C GLY A 66 -0.30 24.31 -9.59
N PHE A 67 -0.78 24.22 -8.35
CA PHE A 67 0.09 24.25 -7.16
C PHE A 67 1.11 23.09 -7.15
N ILE A 68 0.66 21.87 -7.45
CA ILE A 68 1.55 20.70 -7.54
C ILE A 68 2.62 20.94 -8.60
N ARG A 69 2.25 21.33 -9.82
CA ARG A 69 3.21 21.59 -10.92
C ARG A 69 4.24 22.66 -10.55
N LEU A 70 3.81 23.77 -9.93
CA LEU A 70 4.72 24.82 -9.45
C LEU A 70 5.69 24.34 -8.35
N SER A 71 5.32 23.32 -7.59
CA SER A 71 6.17 22.72 -6.57
C SER A 71 7.22 21.74 -7.12
N LEU A 72 7.19 21.43 -8.41
CA LEU A 72 8.14 20.53 -9.06
C LEU A 72 9.27 21.33 -9.73
N THR A 73 10.40 20.66 -9.94
CA THR A 73 11.41 21.12 -10.91
C THR A 73 10.96 20.82 -12.34
N HIS A 74 11.51 21.54 -13.31
CA HIS A 74 11.20 21.34 -14.73
C HIS A 74 11.50 19.90 -15.19
N GLU A 75 12.57 19.29 -14.66
CA GLU A 75 12.96 17.90 -14.93
C GLU A 75 11.88 16.89 -14.55
N VAL A 76 11.25 17.08 -13.38
CA VAL A 76 10.20 16.17 -12.89
C VAL A 76 8.88 16.47 -13.57
N GLU A 77 8.57 17.75 -13.79
CA GLU A 77 7.35 18.19 -14.47
C GLU A 77 7.28 17.67 -15.91
N SER A 78 8.39 17.70 -16.66
CA SER A 78 8.42 17.24 -18.06
C SER A 78 8.16 15.75 -18.24
N GLN A 79 8.32 14.95 -17.18
CA GLN A 79 8.03 13.51 -17.18
C GLN A 79 6.53 13.22 -16.95
N ILE A 80 5.78 14.18 -16.42
CA ILE A 80 4.35 14.04 -16.17
C ILE A 80 3.63 14.37 -17.48
N ALA A 81 2.85 13.42 -18.00
CA ALA A 81 2.10 13.62 -19.24
C ALA A 81 1.15 14.83 -19.12
N GLU A 82 1.16 15.71 -20.13
CA GLU A 82 0.29 16.90 -20.21
C GLU A 82 -1.20 16.55 -20.12
N THR A 83 -1.57 15.31 -20.47
CA THR A 83 -2.95 14.81 -20.54
C THR A 83 -3.60 14.52 -19.19
N GLN A 84 -2.88 14.63 -18.07
CA GLN A 84 -3.47 14.42 -16.75
C GLN A 84 -4.10 15.71 -16.23
N GLU A 85 -5.44 15.75 -16.26
CA GLU A 85 -6.25 16.91 -15.84
C GLU A 85 -6.65 16.88 -14.36
N LEU A 86 -6.50 15.74 -13.69
CA LEU A 86 -6.89 15.54 -12.29
C LEU A 86 -5.67 15.32 -11.40
N VAL A 87 -5.80 15.74 -10.14
CA VAL A 87 -4.73 15.62 -9.15
C VAL A 87 -4.39 14.17 -8.84
N LYS A 88 -5.39 13.30 -8.69
CA LYS A 88 -5.19 11.91 -8.28
C LYS A 88 -4.30 11.11 -9.26
N PRO A 89 -4.54 11.11 -10.59
CA PRO A 89 -3.64 10.47 -11.55
C PRO A 89 -2.19 10.96 -11.50
N VAL A 90 -1.98 12.28 -11.35
CA VAL A 90 -0.65 12.88 -11.23
C VAL A 90 0.06 12.38 -9.97
N LEU A 91 -0.65 12.41 -8.85
CA LEU A 91 -0.12 11.92 -7.59
C LEU A 91 0.17 10.40 -7.63
N ASP A 92 -0.67 9.60 -8.29
CA ASP A 92 -0.44 8.15 -8.45
C ASP A 92 0.80 7.86 -9.31
N TYR A 93 1.01 8.64 -10.37
CA TYR A 93 2.20 8.53 -11.21
C TYR A 93 3.47 8.86 -10.42
N ILE A 94 3.47 9.99 -9.70
CA ILE A 94 4.61 10.41 -8.88
C ILE A 94 4.86 9.40 -7.76
N ASP A 95 3.80 8.88 -7.12
CA ASP A 95 3.91 7.83 -6.10
C ASP A 95 4.55 6.57 -6.69
N GLY A 96 4.06 6.08 -7.82
CA GLY A 96 4.62 4.89 -8.47
C GLY A 96 6.10 5.06 -8.83
N THR A 97 6.50 6.27 -9.20
CA THR A 97 7.87 6.57 -9.65
C THR A 97 8.85 6.75 -8.49
N TYR A 98 8.45 7.52 -7.47
CA TYR A 98 9.37 8.01 -6.43
C TYR A 98 9.16 7.37 -5.07
N ASN A 99 7.99 6.75 -4.81
CA ASN A 99 7.73 5.97 -3.59
C ASN A 99 8.34 4.56 -3.68
N LYS A 100 9.64 4.44 -3.95
CA LYS A 100 10.36 3.15 -4.08
C LYS A 100 10.58 2.42 -2.74
N VAL A 101 9.95 2.92 -1.68
CA VAL A 101 10.24 2.54 -0.31
C VAL A 101 9.38 1.39 0.21
N SER A 102 8.25 1.05 -0.41
CA SER A 102 7.37 0.04 0.20
C SER A 102 7.87 -1.41 0.09
N LYS A 103 8.73 -1.75 -0.88
CA LYS A 103 9.33 -3.09 -1.02
C LYS A 103 10.79 -3.14 -0.58
N ALA A 104 11.59 -2.14 -0.95
CA ALA A 104 13.02 -2.11 -0.63
C ALA A 104 13.28 -1.82 0.87
N LYS A 105 12.61 -0.82 1.48
CA LYS A 105 12.75 -0.63 2.94
C LYS A 105 12.12 -1.78 3.71
N LYS A 106 11.01 -2.38 3.26
CA LYS A 106 10.46 -3.60 3.91
C LYS A 106 11.45 -4.76 3.84
N SER A 107 12.09 -5.02 2.70
CA SER A 107 13.05 -6.13 2.59
C SER A 107 14.33 -5.86 3.37
N VAL A 108 14.80 -4.61 3.42
CA VAL A 108 15.93 -4.19 4.26
C VAL A 108 15.58 -4.32 5.75
N LEU A 109 14.44 -3.80 6.20
CA LEU A 109 13.97 -3.94 7.59
C LEU A 109 13.72 -5.39 7.97
N LEU A 110 13.18 -6.23 7.08
CA LEU A 110 13.03 -7.66 7.31
C LEU A 110 14.38 -8.36 7.45
N LYS A 111 15.36 -8.01 6.61
CA LYS A 111 16.74 -8.53 6.72
C LYS A 111 17.39 -8.09 8.03
N GLU A 112 17.23 -6.83 8.42
CA GLU A 112 17.74 -6.31 9.70
C GLU A 112 17.07 -7.01 10.89
N LEU A 113 15.75 -7.18 10.90
CA LEU A 113 15.03 -7.92 11.94
C LEU A 113 15.47 -9.38 12.03
N LEU A 114 15.66 -10.05 10.89
CA LEU A 114 16.16 -11.43 10.84
C LEU A 114 17.63 -11.50 11.32
N ASN A 115 18.45 -10.51 10.99
CA ASN A 115 19.84 -10.42 11.47
C ASN A 115 19.89 -10.13 12.98
N ILE A 116 18.99 -9.29 13.51
CA ILE A 116 18.84 -9.05 14.95
C ILE A 116 18.38 -10.34 15.66
N ARG A 117 17.48 -11.12 15.04
CA ARG A 117 17.07 -12.43 15.57
C ARG A 117 18.22 -13.43 15.57
N GLN A 118 19.09 -13.45 14.56
CA GLN A 118 20.26 -14.34 14.53
C GLN A 118 21.37 -13.88 15.49
N GLY A 119 21.51 -12.58 15.74
CA GLY A 119 22.47 -12.01 16.69
C GLY A 119 22.10 -12.16 18.17
N SER A 120 20.88 -12.61 18.48
CA SER A 120 20.39 -12.81 19.86
C SER A 120 20.24 -14.30 20.25
N VAL A 121 20.74 -15.24 19.43
CA VAL A 121 20.74 -16.70 19.73
C VAL A 121 22.11 -17.21 20.19
N ALA A 122 22.98 -16.33 20.70
CA ALA A 122 24.24 -16.75 21.33
C ALA A 122 24.19 -16.70 22.87
N ILE A 123 23.02 -16.43 23.47
CA ILE A 123 22.83 -16.49 24.93
C ILE A 123 21.55 -17.29 25.18
N GLY A 124 21.69 -18.59 25.47
CA GLY A 124 20.61 -19.40 26.03
C GLY A 124 19.95 -20.42 25.11
N MET A 125 20.66 -21.04 24.15
CA MET A 125 20.24 -22.32 23.54
C MET A 125 21.03 -23.52 24.09
N GLY A 126 21.52 -23.41 25.32
CA GLY A 126 22.32 -24.44 26.02
C GLY A 126 21.55 -25.38 26.94
N ASP A 127 20.30 -25.08 27.33
CA ASP A 127 19.66 -25.78 28.46
C ASP A 127 18.40 -26.60 28.11
N PHE A 128 18.03 -26.72 26.83
CA PHE A 128 16.97 -27.65 26.40
C PHE A 128 17.53 -28.99 25.89
N SER A 129 18.45 -29.58 26.65
CA SER A 129 18.87 -30.97 26.46
C SER A 129 19.23 -31.61 27.80
N SER A 130 18.21 -31.87 28.62
CA SER A 130 18.12 -33.02 29.52
C SER A 130 16.84 -32.90 30.34
N ASN A 131 15.68 -33.11 29.72
CA ASN A 131 14.59 -33.74 30.46
C ASN A 131 14.58 -35.20 30.05
N LYS A 132 15.47 -35.98 30.68
CA LYS A 132 15.38 -37.44 30.69
C LYS A 132 14.02 -37.76 31.29
N SER A 133 13.02 -37.91 30.44
CA SER A 133 11.66 -38.32 30.80
C SER A 133 11.79 -39.60 31.62
N ARG A 134 11.55 -39.48 32.93
CA ARG A 134 11.40 -40.62 33.83
C ARG A 134 10.06 -41.25 33.51
N HIS A 135 10.01 -42.06 32.46
CA HIS A 135 8.96 -43.05 32.33
C HIS A 135 9.19 -44.10 33.41
N ALA A 136 8.47 -43.95 34.51
CA ALA A 136 8.27 -45.02 35.47
C ALA A 136 7.65 -46.20 34.73
N CYS A 137 8.43 -47.28 34.61
CA CYS A 137 7.93 -48.57 34.17
C CYS A 137 7.09 -49.15 35.31
N LEU A 138 5.76 -49.10 35.17
CA LEU A 138 4.85 -49.92 35.95
C LEU A 138 4.48 -51.16 35.10
N PRO A 139 4.51 -52.37 35.68
CA PRO A 139 4.43 -53.62 34.92
C PRO A 139 2.99 -53.97 34.55
N GLY A 140 2.77 -54.29 33.28
CA GLY A 140 1.68 -55.14 32.81
C GLY A 140 0.37 -54.43 32.44
N GLY A 141 0.02 -54.47 31.15
CA GLY A 141 -1.31 -54.12 30.67
C GLY A 141 -1.31 -53.63 29.22
N THR A 142 -1.49 -54.56 28.28
CA THR A 142 -1.84 -54.30 26.87
C THR A 142 -3.22 -53.66 26.78
N LEU A 143 -3.38 -52.60 25.97
CA LEU A 143 -4.49 -52.45 25.01
C LEU A 143 -4.39 -51.14 24.22
N GLU A 144 -4.92 -51.26 23.02
CA GLU A 144 -4.95 -50.40 21.85
C GLU A 144 -5.58 -49.02 22.10
N HIS A 145 -5.19 -48.01 21.30
CA HIS A 145 -6.17 -47.28 20.49
C HIS A 145 -5.50 -46.38 19.43
N ASP A 146 -6.08 -46.51 18.24
CA ASP A 146 -5.82 -45.89 16.94
C ASP A 146 -6.38 -44.45 16.89
N GLU A 147 -5.56 -43.46 16.54
CA GLU A 147 -6.03 -42.16 16.01
C GLU A 147 -5.06 -41.63 14.93
N ARG A 148 -5.34 -41.97 13.67
CA ARG A 148 -4.74 -41.37 12.47
C ARG A 148 -5.03 -39.86 12.38
N PRO A 149 -4.27 -39.14 11.53
CA PRO A 149 -4.96 -38.42 10.45
C PRO A 149 -4.43 -38.84 9.07
N THR A 150 -5.36 -39.33 8.25
CA THR A 150 -5.19 -39.67 6.84
C THR A 150 -4.95 -38.41 6.02
N TYR A 151 -3.87 -38.39 5.22
CA TYR A 151 -3.55 -37.34 4.25
C TYR A 151 -4.74 -37.10 3.30
N LEU A 152 -5.31 -35.89 3.34
CA LEU A 152 -6.33 -35.45 2.40
C LEU A 152 -5.72 -35.29 1.00
N LYS A 153 -6.24 -36.10 0.08
CA LYS A 153 -6.00 -36.10 -1.37
C LYS A 153 -6.60 -34.84 -2.02
N PRO A 154 -5.94 -34.18 -2.99
CA PRO A 154 -6.54 -33.08 -3.75
C PRO A 154 -7.63 -33.61 -4.73
N PRO A 155 -8.69 -32.83 -5.02
CA PRO A 155 -9.76 -33.27 -5.89
C PRO A 155 -9.32 -33.29 -7.37
N VAL A 156 -9.66 -34.38 -8.06
CA VAL A 156 -9.52 -34.56 -9.52
C VAL A 156 -10.80 -34.06 -10.20
N ALA A 157 -10.59 -33.47 -11.38
CA ALA A 157 -11.55 -32.83 -12.27
C ALA A 157 -12.79 -33.67 -12.64
N ILE A 158 -13.89 -32.97 -12.94
CA ILE A 158 -15.02 -33.51 -13.72
C ILE A 158 -15.06 -32.70 -15.03
N ASP A 159 -14.83 -33.39 -16.15
CA ASP A 159 -15.10 -32.92 -17.51
C ASP A 159 -16.49 -33.40 -17.98
N HIS A 160 -17.00 -32.64 -18.96
CA HIS A 160 -18.09 -32.93 -19.91
C HIS A 160 -19.55 -32.84 -19.42
N LEU A 161 -20.28 -31.85 -19.95
CA LEU A 161 -21.11 -32.05 -21.14
C LEU A 161 -21.60 -30.70 -21.70
N ASP A 162 -21.15 -30.40 -22.92
CA ASP A 162 -21.86 -29.57 -23.89
C ASP A 162 -23.27 -30.10 -24.10
N LEU A 163 -24.31 -29.25 -24.13
CA LEU A 163 -25.44 -29.39 -25.06
C LEU A 163 -26.39 -28.16 -25.04
N PHE A 164 -26.61 -27.62 -26.23
CA PHE A 164 -27.64 -26.66 -26.67
C PHE A 164 -27.46 -25.18 -26.27
N GLY A 165 -27.42 -24.21 -27.17
CA GLY A 165 -27.94 -24.16 -28.54
C GLY A 165 -28.97 -23.02 -28.62
N SER A 166 -28.63 -21.98 -29.36
CA SER A 166 -29.41 -20.75 -29.58
C SER A 166 -30.49 -20.92 -30.68
N VAL A 167 -31.45 -19.97 -30.70
CA VAL A 167 -32.44 -19.63 -31.76
C VAL A 167 -33.73 -20.50 -31.73
N VAL A 168 -34.97 -19.98 -31.65
CA VAL A 168 -35.70 -19.06 -32.56
C VAL A 168 -36.84 -18.34 -31.83
N GLU A 169 -36.95 -17.01 -31.99
CA GLU A 169 -38.17 -16.34 -32.52
C GLU A 169 -37.73 -15.14 -33.36
#